data_AF-A0A2C9LJY1-F1
#
_entry.id   AF-A0A2C9LJY1-F1
#
_cell.length_a   1.000
_cell.length_b   1.000
_cell.length_c   1.000
_cell.angle_alpha   90.00
_cell.angle_beta   90.00
_cell.angle_gamma   90.00
#
_symmetry.space_group_name_H-M   'P 1'
#
loop_
_entity.id
_entity.type
_entity.pdbx_description
1 polymer ?
#
loop_
_entity_poly.entity_id
_entity_poly.type
_entity_poly.pdbx_seq_one_letter_code
_entity_poly.pdbx_strand_id
1 'polypeptide(L)'
;MTSHSLFIPVILLWTERISAPSTVFGKYFITTVPIMNYSQNAVTQYIVFSFFTHYMHVLEVIVHEKFQKPSVYISIDQPQSLTETVLLINMSLLEINVRTYRFNAAEEFSLMVYLFGEESTASFIAIPVSGWGNSYYVVTLSENPTIQLVSHDMVRIMVTFKFADDIATWSFMNVSYTTGMTMEISLDKWTTFPIQNCTHFSHSDNYDISWTGTKIMGDNSFGVVTGSCFSKTFMCEDAKVTHDQMSSDAAIGK
;
A
#
# COMPACT_ATOMS: atom_id res chain seq x y z
N MET A 1 2.68 34.29 12.33
CA MET A 1 2.60 32.88 11.91
C MET A 1 1.14 32.48 11.90
N THR A 2 0.53 32.34 10.73
CA THR A 2 -0.87 31.94 10.57
C THR A 2 -0.94 30.41 10.58
N SER A 3 -1.54 29.85 11.62
CA SER A 3 -1.87 28.43 11.72
C SER A 3 -2.99 28.11 10.73
N HIS A 4 -2.69 27.42 9.64
CA HIS A 4 -3.73 26.87 8.77
C HIS A 4 -4.28 25.59 9.42
N SER A 5 -5.52 25.67 9.93
CA SER A 5 -6.23 24.51 10.43
C SER A 5 -6.65 23.63 9.25
N LEU A 6 -6.06 22.43 9.14
CA LEU A 6 -6.45 21.44 8.15
C LEU A 6 -7.84 20.89 8.54
N PHE A 7 -8.85 21.22 7.75
CA PHE A 7 -10.21 20.70 7.95
C PHE A 7 -10.30 19.33 7.24
N ILE A 8 -10.35 18.23 8.00
CA ILE A 8 -10.51 16.90 7.42
C ILE A 8 -11.95 16.43 7.64
N PRO A 9 -12.77 16.30 6.58
CA PRO A 9 -14.12 15.78 6.73
C PRO A 9 -14.06 14.28 7.04
N VAL A 10 -14.77 13.89 8.10
CA VAL A 10 -15.07 12.49 8.41
C VAL A 10 -16.42 12.16 7.80
N ILE A 11 -16.48 11.17 6.92
CA ILE A 11 -17.72 10.70 6.29
C ILE A 11 -18.02 9.29 6.82
N LEU A 12 -19.28 8.96 7.06
CA LEU A 12 -19.73 7.60 7.32
C LEU A 12 -20.31 7.06 6.02
N LEU A 13 -19.66 6.04 5.42
CA LEU A 13 -20.19 5.36 4.23
C LEU A 13 -21.07 4.17 4.66
N TRP A 14 -22.04 3.83 3.81
CA TRP A 14 -22.93 2.68 4.02
C TRP A 14 -22.22 1.39 3.56
N THR A 15 -22.13 0.42 4.47
CA THR A 15 -21.29 -0.80 4.41
C THR A 15 -21.73 -1.86 3.37
N GLU A 16 -22.74 -1.62 2.55
CA GLU A 16 -23.39 -2.69 1.77
C GLU A 16 -22.62 -3.17 0.53
N ARG A 17 -21.45 -2.62 0.20
CA ARG A 17 -20.70 -3.01 -1.02
C ARG A 17 -19.23 -3.34 -0.88
N ILE A 18 -18.67 -3.40 0.33
CA ILE A 18 -17.25 -3.73 0.51
C ILE A 18 -17.09 -4.98 1.37
N SER A 19 -17.06 -6.14 0.71
CA SER A 19 -17.06 -7.45 1.35
C SER A 19 -15.68 -8.09 1.34
N ALA A 20 -14.87 -7.79 2.35
CA ALA A 20 -13.93 -8.73 2.97
C ALA A 20 -13.44 -8.13 4.30
N PRO A 21 -13.90 -8.62 5.46
CA PRO A 21 -13.34 -8.17 6.73
C PRO A 21 -11.85 -8.53 6.77
N SER A 22 -10.98 -7.53 6.94
CA SER A 22 -9.58 -7.77 7.27
C SER A 22 -9.49 -8.54 8.58
N THR A 23 -8.68 -9.59 8.61
CA THR A 23 -8.38 -10.36 9.83
C THR A 23 -7.16 -9.82 10.57
N VAL A 24 -6.59 -8.69 10.11
CA VAL A 24 -5.34 -8.14 10.63
C VAL A 24 -5.63 -6.99 11.58
N PHE A 25 -5.35 -7.20 12.87
CA PHE A 25 -5.59 -6.23 13.94
C PHE A 25 -4.27 -5.84 14.62
N GLY A 26 -4.19 -4.59 15.09
CA GLY A 26 -3.08 -4.10 15.90
C GLY A 26 -3.36 -2.72 16.49
N LYS A 27 -2.47 -2.24 17.36
CA LYS A 27 -2.61 -0.92 18.02
C LYS A 27 -1.97 0.22 17.25
N TYR A 28 -1.02 -0.11 16.37
CA TYR A 28 -0.20 0.87 15.69
C TYR A 28 0.07 0.47 14.24
N PHE A 29 -0.30 1.33 13.32
CA PHE A 29 -0.11 1.16 11.88
C PHE A 29 0.67 2.34 11.32
N ILE A 30 1.56 2.05 10.39
CA ILE A 30 2.17 3.04 9.52
C ILE A 30 1.87 2.60 8.09
N THR A 31 1.36 3.51 7.29
CA THR A 31 1.13 3.25 5.87
C THR A 31 1.55 4.44 5.04
N THR A 32 1.98 4.14 3.83
CA THR A 32 2.29 5.11 2.81
C THR A 32 1.26 5.06 1.72
N VAL A 33 0.94 6.23 1.16
CA VAL A 33 0.16 6.32 -0.05
C VAL A 33 1.00 7.04 -1.10
N PRO A 34 1.33 6.38 -2.24
CA PRO A 34 1.92 7.09 -3.35
C PRO A 34 0.91 8.06 -3.94
N ILE A 35 1.28 9.34 -4.03
CA ILE A 35 0.52 10.32 -4.80
C ILE A 35 0.96 10.16 -6.26
N MET A 36 0.17 9.45 -7.06
CA MET A 36 0.45 9.30 -8.49
C MET A 36 -0.01 10.57 -9.21
N ASN A 37 0.91 11.24 -9.89
CA ASN A 37 0.59 12.41 -10.72
C ASN A 37 -0.06 11.93 -12.03
N TYR A 38 -1.37 11.69 -11.99
CA TYR A 38 -2.16 11.31 -13.16
C TYR A 38 -2.50 12.55 -13.99
N SER A 39 -1.61 12.86 -14.94
CA SER A 39 -1.79 13.90 -15.96
C SER A 39 -1.92 15.35 -15.44
N GLN A 40 -1.62 16.31 -16.31
CA GLN A 40 -1.76 17.75 -16.00
C GLN A 40 -3.22 18.19 -15.83
N ASN A 41 -4.19 17.33 -16.15
CA ASN A 41 -5.61 17.59 -16.00
C ASN A 41 -6.08 16.97 -14.69
N ALA A 42 -6.14 17.82 -13.66
CA ALA A 42 -6.50 17.55 -12.28
C ALA A 42 -7.57 16.48 -12.06
N VAL A 43 -7.14 15.32 -11.59
CA VAL A 43 -8.05 14.36 -10.96
C VAL A 43 -7.82 14.40 -9.46
N THR A 44 -8.88 14.80 -8.74
CA THR A 44 -8.95 14.69 -7.29
C THR A 44 -8.83 13.22 -6.90
N GLN A 45 -7.74 12.87 -6.24
CA GLN A 45 -7.61 11.56 -5.60
C GLN A 45 -8.16 11.65 -4.18
N TYR A 46 -9.08 10.76 -3.84
CA TYR A 46 -9.56 10.61 -2.48
C TYR A 46 -8.88 9.40 -1.85
N ILE A 47 -8.22 9.63 -0.73
CA ILE A 47 -7.79 8.55 0.16
C ILE A 47 -8.89 8.39 1.20
N VAL A 48 -9.34 7.15 1.38
CA VAL A 48 -10.30 6.76 2.40
C VAL A 48 -9.62 5.71 3.28
N PHE A 49 -9.46 6.04 4.56
CA PHE A 49 -9.05 5.08 5.57
C PHE A 49 -10.32 4.53 6.21
N SER A 50 -10.45 3.21 6.28
CA SER A 50 -11.57 2.53 6.93
C SER A 50 -11.03 1.71 8.08
N PHE A 51 -11.63 1.89 9.25
CA PHE A 51 -11.19 1.30 10.51
C PHE A 51 -12.22 0.27 10.96
N PHE A 52 -11.75 -0.86 11.47
CA PHE A 52 -12.62 -1.87 12.07
C PHE A 52 -12.14 -2.19 13.48
N THR A 53 -13.02 -2.08 14.46
CA THR A 53 -12.73 -2.39 15.87
C THR A 53 -13.94 -3.03 16.54
N HIS A 54 -13.68 -3.77 17.63
CA HIS A 54 -14.70 -4.33 18.50
C HIS A 54 -15.02 -3.46 19.73
N TYR A 55 -14.32 -2.34 19.93
CA TYR A 55 -14.46 -1.53 21.14
C TYR A 55 -14.67 -0.04 20.81
N MET A 56 -15.19 0.74 21.78
CA MET A 56 -15.27 2.21 21.67
C MET A 56 -13.86 2.82 21.79
N HIS A 57 -13.47 3.71 20.87
CA HIS A 57 -12.11 4.26 20.83
C HIS A 57 -12.02 5.73 20.50
N VAL A 58 -10.99 6.36 21.05
CA VAL A 58 -10.35 7.54 20.47
C VAL A 58 -9.17 7.05 19.65
N LEU A 59 -9.22 7.25 18.35
CA LEU A 59 -8.13 6.98 17.43
C LEU A 59 -7.31 8.27 17.26
N GLU A 60 -6.00 8.18 17.50
CA GLU A 60 -5.07 9.25 17.16
C GLU A 60 -4.51 8.99 15.77
N VAL A 61 -4.81 9.92 14.84
CA VAL A 61 -4.25 9.92 13.49
C VAL A 61 -3.20 11.01 13.39
N ILE A 62 -1.95 10.62 13.15
CA ILE A 62 -0.85 11.56 12.96
C ILE A 62 -0.46 11.52 11.48
N VAL A 63 -0.68 12.64 10.80
CA VAL A 63 -0.26 12.81 9.40
C VAL A 63 1.13 13.43 9.40
N HIS A 64 2.10 12.75 8.79
CA HIS A 64 3.43 13.33 8.59
C HIS A 64 3.52 13.96 7.22
N GLU A 65 3.48 15.30 7.20
CA GLU A 65 3.62 16.09 5.99
C GLU A 65 4.79 17.05 6.19
N LYS A 66 5.90 16.83 5.46
CA LYS A 66 7.07 17.73 5.34
C LYS A 66 7.30 18.64 6.54
N PHE A 67 7.69 18.04 7.67
CA PHE A 67 8.09 18.73 8.92
C PHE A 67 6.98 19.38 9.76
N GLN A 68 5.71 19.27 9.36
CA GLN A 68 4.57 19.60 10.21
C GLN A 68 3.93 18.30 10.74
N LYS A 69 3.54 18.30 12.01
CA LYS A 69 2.84 17.18 12.68
C LYS A 69 1.39 17.57 13.00
N PRO A 70 0.50 17.74 12.01
CA PRO A 70 -0.91 17.82 12.33
C PRO A 70 -1.37 16.45 12.89
N SER A 71 -1.78 16.44 14.16
CA SER A 71 -2.49 15.32 14.78
C SER A 71 -3.99 15.59 14.71
N VAL A 72 -4.74 14.63 14.19
CA VAL A 72 -6.21 14.64 14.19
C VAL A 72 -6.69 13.50 15.08
N TYR A 73 -7.55 13.84 16.04
CA TYR A 73 -8.16 12.86 16.92
C TYR A 73 -9.56 12.55 16.40
N ILE A 74 -9.86 11.27 16.26
CA ILE A 74 -11.15 10.77 15.80
C ILE A 74 -11.78 10.03 16.98
N SER A 75 -12.88 10.54 17.52
CA SER A 75 -13.67 9.85 18.55
C SER A 75 -14.73 8.97 17.89
N ILE A 76 -14.84 7.72 18.34
CA ILE A 76 -15.84 6.76 17.89
C ILE A 76 -16.78 6.48 19.07
N ASP A 77 -17.94 7.12 19.07
CA ASP A 77 -18.80 7.23 20.25
C ASP A 77 -19.80 6.08 20.45
N GLN A 78 -19.87 5.09 19.52
CA GLN A 78 -20.77 3.93 19.68
C GLN A 78 -20.14 2.60 19.22
N PRO A 79 -20.20 1.53 20.03
CA PRO A 79 -19.76 0.20 19.66
C PRO A 79 -20.95 -0.52 19.01
N GLN A 80 -21.01 -0.47 17.68
CA GLN A 80 -21.77 -1.44 16.91
C GLN A 80 -20.83 -2.08 15.88
N SER A 81 -21.03 -3.37 15.65
CA SER A 81 -20.18 -4.22 14.80
C SER A 81 -19.76 -3.53 13.51
N LEU A 82 -18.45 -3.34 13.32
CA LEU A 82 -17.83 -2.61 12.21
C LEU A 82 -18.32 -1.15 12.07
N THR A 83 -17.73 -0.24 12.85
CA THR A 83 -17.89 1.20 12.60
C THR A 83 -16.85 1.67 11.58
N GLU A 84 -17.26 1.87 10.33
CA GLU A 84 -16.42 2.46 9.28
C GLU A 84 -16.31 3.98 9.50
N THR A 85 -15.10 4.46 9.80
CA THR A 85 -14.82 5.90 9.87
C THR A 85 -13.98 6.31 8.69
N VAL A 86 -14.49 7.11 7.75
CA VAL A 86 -13.75 7.54 6.55
C VAL A 86 -13.06 8.86 6.79
N LEU A 87 -11.73 8.86 6.76
CA LEU A 87 -10.94 10.07 6.66
C LEU A 87 -10.69 10.40 5.19
N LEU A 88 -11.26 11.51 4.70
CA LEU A 88 -11.12 11.94 3.31
C LEU A 88 -10.05 13.03 3.19
N ILE A 89 -8.97 12.77 2.46
CA ILE A 89 -7.91 13.75 2.22
C ILE A 89 -7.93 14.16 0.76
N ASN A 90 -8.17 15.45 0.50
CA ASN A 90 -8.06 16.03 -0.84
C ASN A 90 -6.60 16.42 -1.10
N MET A 91 -6.03 15.96 -2.21
CA MET A 91 -4.61 16.17 -2.54
C MET A 91 -4.47 17.11 -3.74
N SER A 92 -3.55 18.08 -3.64
CA SER A 92 -3.22 18.98 -4.75
C SER A 92 -2.10 18.39 -5.63
N LEU A 93 -2.17 18.63 -6.95
CA LEU A 93 -1.26 18.09 -7.98
C LEU A 93 0.23 18.49 -7.83
N LEU A 94 0.55 19.48 -6.99
CA LEU A 94 1.89 20.07 -6.93
C LEU A 94 2.86 19.33 -5.98
N GLU A 95 2.43 18.22 -5.38
CA GLU A 95 3.22 17.47 -4.42
C GLU A 95 3.54 16.05 -4.91
N ILE A 96 4.70 15.88 -5.55
CA ILE A 96 5.29 14.57 -5.88
C ILE A 96 5.84 13.91 -4.61
N ASN A 97 5.03 13.78 -3.55
CA ASN A 97 5.49 13.27 -2.26
C ASN A 97 4.68 12.05 -1.86
N VAL A 98 5.39 10.98 -1.49
CA VAL A 98 4.80 9.90 -0.70
C VAL A 98 4.36 10.51 0.64
N ARG A 99 3.10 10.33 1.01
CA ARG A 99 2.60 10.73 2.33
C ARG A 99 2.61 9.52 3.25
N THR A 100 3.09 9.74 4.48
CA THR A 100 3.13 8.72 5.53
C THR A 100 2.08 9.04 6.57
N TYR A 101 1.23 8.05 6.85
CA TYR A 101 0.16 8.13 7.82
C TYR A 101 0.46 7.20 8.97
N ARG A 102 0.26 7.68 10.19
CA ARG A 102 0.44 6.88 11.40
C ARG A 102 -0.87 6.87 12.17
N PHE A 103 -1.29 5.67 12.55
CA PHE A 103 -2.53 5.44 13.25
C PHE A 103 -2.18 4.74 14.56
N ASN A 104 -2.60 5.34 15.67
CA ASN A 104 -2.34 4.83 17.01
C ASN A 104 -3.64 4.80 17.81
N ALA A 105 -3.90 3.69 18.48
CA ALA A 105 -5.06 3.53 19.34
C ALA A 105 -4.67 2.80 20.63
N ALA A 106 -5.50 3.00 21.66
CA ALA A 106 -5.32 2.31 22.94
C ALA A 106 -5.55 0.80 22.84
N GLU A 107 -6.50 0.36 22.00
CA GLU A 107 -6.73 -1.05 21.69
C GLU A 107 -6.57 -1.37 20.20
N GLU A 108 -6.72 -2.65 19.89
CA GLU A 108 -6.52 -3.16 18.54
C GLU A 108 -7.65 -2.77 17.59
N PHE A 109 -7.26 -2.36 16.38
CA PHE A 109 -8.14 -2.11 15.26
C PHE A 109 -7.52 -2.70 13.99
N SER A 110 -8.32 -2.88 12.95
CA SER A 110 -7.87 -3.17 11.59
C SER A 110 -7.95 -1.90 10.75
N LEU A 111 -7.03 -1.75 9.81
CA LEU A 111 -6.97 -0.61 8.90
C LEU A 111 -6.99 -1.09 7.44
N MET A 112 -7.99 -0.62 6.70
CA MET A 112 -8.05 -0.76 5.24
C MET A 112 -7.94 0.61 4.60
N VAL A 113 -7.15 0.70 3.54
CA VAL A 113 -6.93 1.94 2.80
C VAL A 113 -7.50 1.78 1.41
N TYR A 114 -8.33 2.74 1.00
CA TYR A 114 -8.86 2.84 -0.35
C TYR A 114 -8.33 4.10 -1.01
N LEU A 115 -7.98 3.96 -2.27
CA LEU A 115 -7.51 5.01 -3.15
C LEU A 115 -8.51 5.10 -4.29
N PHE A 116 -9.24 6.22 -4.34
CA PHE A 116 -10.20 6.51 -5.40
C PHE A 116 -9.60 7.54 -6.36
N GLY A 117 -9.48 7.13 -7.63
CA GLY A 117 -9.34 8.03 -8.77
C GLY A 117 -10.64 8.06 -9.58
N GLU A 118 -10.70 8.87 -10.63
CA GLU A 118 -11.88 9.01 -11.50
C GLU A 118 -12.28 7.70 -12.18
N GLU A 119 -11.30 6.94 -12.65
CA GLU A 119 -11.51 5.70 -13.41
C GLU A 119 -10.94 4.45 -12.73
N SER A 120 -10.32 4.59 -11.56
CA SER A 120 -9.64 3.49 -10.90
C SER A 120 -9.84 3.53 -9.40
N THR A 121 -10.00 2.34 -8.82
CA THR A 121 -10.01 2.13 -7.37
C THR A 121 -8.95 1.10 -7.02
N ALA A 122 -8.14 1.43 -6.01
CA ALA A 122 -7.21 0.50 -5.40
C ALA A 122 -7.51 0.41 -3.91
N SER A 123 -7.26 -0.76 -3.32
CA SER A 123 -7.34 -0.90 -1.87
C SER A 123 -6.28 -1.86 -1.37
N PHE A 124 -5.89 -1.68 -0.12
CA PHE A 124 -5.02 -2.62 0.57
C PHE A 124 -5.31 -2.64 2.07
N ILE A 125 -5.00 -3.78 2.69
CA ILE A 125 -5.03 -3.94 4.14
C ILE A 125 -3.67 -3.51 4.68
N ALA A 126 -3.66 -2.54 5.60
CA ALA A 126 -2.43 -2.14 6.26
C ALA A 126 -2.04 -3.20 7.31
N ILE A 127 -0.75 -3.54 7.38
CA ILE A 127 -0.22 -4.48 8.37
C ILE A 127 0.27 -3.67 9.58
N PRO A 128 -0.09 -4.03 10.82
CA PRO A 128 0.35 -3.33 12.01
C PRO A 128 1.87 -3.47 12.15
N VAL A 129 2.50 -2.47 12.76
CA VAL A 129 3.96 -2.44 12.93
C VAL A 129 4.47 -3.64 13.74
N SER A 130 3.67 -4.16 14.67
CA SER A 130 3.98 -5.37 15.44
C SER A 130 4.06 -6.63 14.56
N GLY A 131 3.44 -6.63 13.39
CA GLY A 131 3.48 -7.72 12.42
C GLY A 131 4.61 -7.60 11.39
N TRP A 132 5.42 -6.55 11.45
CA TRP A 132 6.53 -6.36 10.52
C TRP A 132 7.69 -7.30 10.84
N GLY A 133 8.21 -7.93 9.79
CA GLY A 133 9.42 -8.74 9.83
C GLY A 133 10.67 -7.95 9.41
N ASN A 134 11.77 -8.68 9.25
CA ASN A 134 13.05 -8.18 8.77
C ASN A 134 13.48 -8.83 7.44
N SER A 135 12.63 -9.66 6.84
CA SER A 135 12.89 -10.33 5.56
C SER A 135 11.61 -10.49 4.77
N TYR A 136 11.65 -10.11 3.49
CA TYR A 136 10.51 -10.12 2.60
C TYR A 136 10.89 -10.66 1.22
N TYR A 137 9.92 -11.26 0.54
CA TYR A 137 9.97 -11.53 -0.89
C TYR A 137 8.91 -10.69 -1.56
N VAL A 138 9.32 -9.96 -2.59
CA VAL A 138 8.46 -9.05 -3.33
C VAL A 138 7.62 -9.84 -4.32
N VAL A 139 6.35 -9.43 -4.47
CA VAL A 139 5.48 -9.85 -5.57
C VAL A 139 5.00 -8.58 -6.27
N THR A 140 5.26 -8.49 -7.57
CA THR A 140 4.76 -7.41 -8.44
C THR A 140 4.14 -8.00 -9.69
N LEU A 141 3.30 -7.22 -10.36
CA LEU A 141 2.80 -7.62 -11.68
C LEU A 141 3.89 -7.47 -12.75
N SER A 142 3.57 -7.82 -13.99
CA SER A 142 4.52 -7.86 -15.12
C SER A 142 5.07 -6.48 -15.52
N GLU A 143 4.34 -5.42 -15.19
CA GLU A 143 4.66 -4.06 -15.64
C GLU A 143 4.76 -3.10 -14.47
N ASN A 144 5.63 -2.10 -14.66
CA ASN A 144 5.78 -0.93 -13.80
C ASN A 144 5.85 -1.24 -12.29
N PRO A 145 6.75 -2.12 -11.86
CA PRO A 145 6.82 -2.57 -10.47
C PRO A 145 7.11 -1.42 -9.49
N THR A 146 6.53 -1.53 -8.29
CA THR A 146 6.76 -0.61 -7.18
C THR A 146 7.00 -1.38 -5.89
N ILE A 147 7.95 -0.87 -5.11
CA ILE A 147 8.26 -1.31 -3.75
C ILE A 147 8.37 -0.03 -2.91
N GLN A 148 7.70 0.01 -1.78
CA GLN A 148 7.87 1.06 -0.78
C GLN A 148 8.39 0.43 0.50
N LEU A 149 9.52 0.96 0.96
CA LEU A 149 10.11 0.59 2.23
C LEU A 149 9.67 1.61 3.27
N VAL A 150 9.22 1.14 4.43
CA VAL A 150 8.70 1.97 5.51
C VAL A 150 9.38 1.58 6.81
N SER A 151 9.96 2.54 7.52
CA SER A 151 10.66 2.28 8.77
C SER A 151 9.90 2.83 9.99
N HIS A 152 9.83 2.02 11.06
CA HIS A 152 9.39 2.53 12.37
C HIS A 152 10.57 3.00 13.21
N ASP A 153 11.69 2.28 13.12
CA ASP A 153 12.99 2.55 13.74
C ASP A 153 14.06 2.72 12.67
N MET A 154 15.28 3.15 13.06
CA MET A 154 16.40 3.19 12.13
C MET A 154 16.72 1.77 11.65
N VAL A 155 16.86 1.59 10.34
CA VAL A 155 17.07 0.28 9.72
C VAL A 155 18.00 0.38 8.52
N ARG A 156 18.91 -0.57 8.40
CA ARG A 156 19.74 -0.81 7.21
C ARG A 156 19.13 -1.96 6.43
N ILE A 157 18.77 -1.70 5.18
CA ILE A 157 18.05 -2.60 4.28
C ILE A 157 18.94 -2.97 3.09
N MET A 158 18.95 -4.26 2.77
CA MET A 158 19.59 -4.85 1.59
C MET A 158 18.50 -5.36 0.64
N VAL A 159 18.49 -4.87 -0.59
CA VAL A 159 17.54 -5.26 -1.64
C VAL A 159 18.31 -6.03 -2.72
N THR A 160 18.09 -7.34 -2.81
CA THR A 160 18.68 -8.18 -3.86
C THR A 160 17.64 -8.39 -4.95
N PHE A 161 17.87 -7.75 -6.11
CA PHE A 161 16.89 -7.73 -7.19
C PHE A 161 16.77 -9.08 -7.90
N LYS A 162 15.53 -9.43 -8.27
CA LYS A 162 15.21 -10.49 -9.21
C LYS A 162 14.25 -9.92 -10.24
N PHE A 163 14.67 -9.92 -11.50
CA PHE A 163 13.82 -9.56 -12.63
C PHE A 163 13.28 -10.84 -13.30
N ALA A 164 12.09 -10.74 -13.89
CA ALA A 164 11.50 -11.83 -14.67
C ALA A 164 12.34 -12.14 -15.92
N ASP A 165 12.73 -11.11 -16.67
CA ASP A 165 13.69 -11.23 -17.76
C ASP A 165 15.13 -10.97 -17.27
N ASP A 166 16.07 -11.84 -17.63
CA ASP A 166 17.48 -11.74 -17.25
C ASP A 166 18.21 -10.57 -17.95
N ILE A 167 17.69 -10.06 -19.07
CA ILE A 167 18.23 -8.86 -19.73
C ILE A 167 17.63 -7.56 -19.18
N ALA A 168 16.58 -7.64 -18.35
CA ALA A 168 15.96 -6.45 -17.78
C ALA A 168 16.93 -5.75 -16.82
N THR A 169 16.91 -4.42 -16.87
CA THR A 169 17.71 -3.59 -15.97
C THR A 169 16.85 -2.48 -15.38
N TRP A 170 17.13 -2.08 -14.15
CA TRP A 170 16.53 -0.90 -13.54
C TRP A 170 17.63 0.06 -13.11
N SER A 171 17.48 1.34 -13.46
CA SER A 171 18.51 2.34 -13.17
C SER A 171 18.07 3.29 -12.05
N PHE A 172 18.93 3.47 -11.05
CA PHE A 172 18.73 4.40 -9.95
C PHE A 172 20.03 5.11 -9.62
N MET A 173 19.99 6.46 -9.55
CA MET A 173 21.17 7.29 -9.28
C MET A 173 22.39 6.94 -10.18
N ASN A 174 22.15 6.75 -11.48
CA ASN A 174 23.15 6.34 -12.48
C ASN A 174 23.78 4.95 -12.28
N VAL A 175 23.20 4.11 -11.42
CA VAL A 175 23.57 2.69 -11.27
C VAL A 175 22.49 1.84 -11.92
N SER A 176 22.88 0.97 -12.85
CA SER A 176 21.99 -0.01 -13.48
C SER A 176 22.06 -1.34 -12.70
N TYR A 177 20.93 -1.77 -12.17
CA TYR A 177 20.77 -3.00 -11.39
C TYR A 177 20.22 -4.12 -12.27
N THR A 178 20.80 -5.30 -12.15
CA THR A 178 20.39 -6.54 -12.81
C THR A 178 20.10 -7.64 -11.78
N THR A 179 19.62 -8.81 -12.23
CA THR A 179 19.30 -9.92 -11.34
C THR A 179 20.51 -10.33 -10.50
N GLY A 180 20.30 -10.47 -9.19
CA GLY A 180 21.33 -10.83 -8.21
C GLY A 180 22.16 -9.64 -7.67
N MET A 181 22.08 -8.46 -8.31
CA MET A 181 22.69 -7.26 -7.76
C MET A 181 21.96 -6.82 -6.49
N THR A 182 22.70 -6.24 -5.56
CA THR A 182 22.16 -5.79 -4.28
C THR A 182 22.33 -4.28 -4.11
N MET A 183 21.25 -3.61 -3.73
CA MET A 183 21.24 -2.22 -3.30
C MET A 183 21.20 -2.16 -1.77
N GLU A 184 21.95 -1.23 -1.19
CA GLU A 184 21.93 -0.95 0.24
C GLU A 184 21.25 0.40 0.51
N ILE A 185 20.36 0.43 1.48
CA ILE A 185 19.57 1.61 1.86
C ILE A 185 19.60 1.74 3.39
N SER A 186 19.84 2.95 3.88
CA SER A 186 19.67 3.28 5.30
C SER A 186 18.46 4.18 5.47
N LEU A 187 17.49 3.76 6.28
CA LEU A 187 16.30 4.53 6.60
C LEU A 187 16.36 5.04 8.03
N ASP A 188 16.18 6.35 8.19
CA ASP A 188 15.97 6.97 9.48
C ASP A 188 14.59 6.58 10.06
N LYS A 189 14.37 6.88 11.34
CA LYS A 189 13.10 6.62 12.00
C LYS A 189 11.92 7.32 11.31
N TRP A 190 10.84 6.59 11.06
CA TRP A 190 9.61 7.11 10.42
C TRP A 190 9.82 7.64 9.00
N THR A 191 10.75 7.05 8.25
CA THR A 191 11.02 7.44 6.87
C THR A 191 10.56 6.37 5.91
N THR A 192 10.45 6.78 4.65
CA THR A 192 9.96 5.93 3.57
C THR A 192 10.86 6.10 2.37
N PHE A 193 11.07 5.00 1.65
CA PHE A 193 11.92 5.01 0.47
C PHE A 193 11.24 4.26 -0.66
N PRO A 194 10.85 4.96 -1.74
CA PRO A 194 10.24 4.34 -2.90
C PRO A 194 11.32 3.78 -3.84
N ILE A 195 11.16 2.53 -4.24
CA ILE A 195 11.87 1.89 -5.35
C ILE A 195 10.79 1.61 -6.39
N GLN A 196 10.82 2.33 -7.51
CA GLN A 196 9.75 2.25 -8.49
C GLN A 196 10.26 2.43 -9.91
N ASN A 197 9.62 1.75 -10.85
CA ASN A 197 9.80 1.96 -12.27
C ASN A 197 8.46 2.30 -12.91
N CYS A 198 7.99 3.53 -12.74
CA CYS A 198 6.67 3.97 -13.24
C CYS A 198 6.77 4.78 -14.55
N THR A 199 7.84 4.59 -15.32
CA THR A 199 8.12 5.38 -16.53
C THR A 199 7.71 4.68 -17.83
N HIS A 200 7.37 3.40 -17.80
CA HIS A 200 6.98 2.65 -19.00
C HIS A 200 5.46 2.72 -19.21
N PHE A 201 5.03 3.75 -19.93
CA PHE A 201 3.66 3.81 -20.50
C PHE A 201 3.54 3.08 -21.84
N SER A 202 4.67 2.62 -22.39
CA SER A 202 4.75 2.05 -23.74
C SER A 202 5.05 0.55 -23.64
N HIS A 203 4.07 -0.27 -24.01
CA HIS A 203 4.24 -1.71 -24.29
C HIS A 203 5.15 -1.98 -25.52
N SER A 204 5.97 -1.03 -25.95
CA SER A 204 6.86 -1.20 -27.12
C SER A 204 8.01 -2.15 -26.87
N ASP A 205 8.27 -2.44 -25.59
CA ASP A 205 9.38 -3.25 -25.13
C ASP A 205 8.81 -4.61 -24.70
N ASN A 206 9.03 -5.64 -25.51
CA ASN A 206 8.47 -7.00 -25.34
C ASN A 206 8.97 -7.78 -24.11
N TYR A 207 9.54 -7.13 -23.09
CA TYR A 207 10.12 -7.83 -21.94
C TYR A 207 9.34 -7.56 -20.63
N ASP A 208 9.22 -8.61 -19.83
CA ASP A 208 8.58 -8.59 -18.51
C ASP A 208 9.53 -7.92 -17.50
N ILE A 209 9.05 -6.83 -16.87
CA ILE A 209 9.82 -6.04 -15.90
C ILE A 209 9.41 -6.39 -14.47
N SER A 210 8.71 -7.51 -14.23
CA SER A 210 8.33 -7.93 -12.87
C SER A 210 9.56 -8.05 -11.97
N TRP A 211 9.42 -7.57 -10.74
CA TRP A 211 10.40 -7.70 -9.66
C TRP A 211 10.04 -8.83 -8.69
N THR A 212 9.11 -9.71 -9.09
CA THR A 212 8.70 -10.85 -8.28
C THR A 212 9.89 -11.73 -7.93
N GLY A 213 10.01 -12.07 -6.65
CA GLY A 213 11.14 -12.82 -6.10
C GLY A 213 12.30 -11.94 -5.62
N THR A 214 12.25 -10.62 -5.80
CA THR A 214 13.22 -9.70 -5.19
C THR A 214 13.22 -9.90 -3.68
N LYS A 215 14.41 -10.10 -3.11
CA LYS A 215 14.59 -10.36 -1.68
C LYS A 215 14.97 -9.08 -0.98
N ILE A 216 14.29 -8.76 0.12
CA ILE A 216 14.57 -7.57 0.92
C ILE A 216 14.85 -8.01 2.35
N MET A 217 15.99 -7.60 2.90
CA MET A 217 16.41 -7.93 4.27
C MET A 217 16.79 -6.68 5.03
N GLY A 218 16.46 -6.61 6.31
CA GLY A 218 16.82 -5.52 7.22
C GLY A 218 17.52 -6.04 8.47
N ASP A 219 18.33 -5.19 9.10
CA ASP A 219 18.91 -5.47 10.42
C ASP A 219 17.91 -5.30 11.58
N ASN A 220 16.84 -4.53 11.35
CA ASN A 220 15.67 -4.35 12.22
C ASN A 220 14.36 -4.62 11.46
N SER A 221 13.24 -4.65 12.17
CA SER A 221 11.91 -4.79 11.55
C SER A 221 11.51 -3.53 10.77
N PHE A 222 10.96 -3.71 9.58
CA PHE A 222 10.49 -2.64 8.70
C PHE A 222 9.31 -3.13 7.86
N GLY A 223 8.49 -2.23 7.33
CA GLY A 223 7.38 -2.56 6.45
C GLY A 223 7.78 -2.55 4.98
N VAL A 224 7.18 -3.44 4.18
CA VAL A 224 7.30 -3.46 2.73
C VAL A 224 5.91 -3.43 2.11
N VAL A 225 5.68 -2.51 1.19
CA VAL A 225 4.49 -2.46 0.33
C VAL A 225 4.94 -2.71 -1.10
N THR A 226 4.32 -3.67 -1.79
CA THR A 226 4.66 -3.99 -3.18
C THR A 226 3.44 -3.80 -4.07
N GLY A 227 3.68 -3.50 -5.34
CA GLY A 227 2.62 -3.32 -6.32
C GLY A 227 3.15 -3.02 -7.71
N SER A 228 2.28 -2.43 -8.53
CA SER A 228 2.62 -1.96 -9.87
C SER A 228 1.90 -0.65 -10.15
N CYS A 229 2.63 0.34 -10.68
CA CYS A 229 2.11 1.61 -11.16
C CYS A 229 1.37 1.39 -12.48
N PHE A 230 0.25 2.07 -12.72
CA PHE A 230 -0.46 2.05 -14.01
C PHE A 230 -0.75 0.66 -14.59
N SER A 231 -0.70 -0.42 -13.78
CA SER A 231 -0.95 -1.76 -14.28
C SER A 231 -2.40 -1.81 -14.71
N LYS A 232 -2.64 -2.30 -15.93
CA LYS A 232 -3.99 -2.70 -16.32
C LYS A 232 -4.47 -3.71 -15.29
N THR A 233 -5.70 -3.55 -14.83
CA THR A 233 -6.34 -4.55 -13.98
C THR A 233 -6.19 -5.88 -14.68
N PHE A 234 -5.56 -6.85 -14.03
CA PHE A 234 -5.66 -8.22 -14.49
C PHE A 234 -7.12 -8.59 -14.33
N MET A 235 -7.87 -8.46 -15.42
CA MET A 235 -9.14 -9.17 -15.51
C MET A 235 -8.72 -10.63 -15.49
N CYS A 236 -8.93 -11.27 -14.34
CA CYS A 236 -8.92 -12.72 -14.30
C CYS A 236 -10.00 -13.10 -15.30
N GLU A 237 -9.61 -13.57 -16.49
CA GLU A 237 -10.56 -14.22 -17.37
C GLU A 237 -11.18 -15.30 -16.49
N ASP A 238 -12.48 -15.15 -16.18
CA ASP A 238 -13.21 -16.14 -15.41
C ASP A 238 -12.83 -17.48 -16.03
N ALA A 239 -12.12 -18.30 -15.26
CA ALA A 239 -11.68 -19.60 -15.73
C ALA A 239 -12.92 -20.23 -16.34
N LYS A 240 -12.94 -20.42 -17.67
CA LYS A 240 -14.13 -20.92 -18.36
C LYS A 240 -14.48 -22.22 -17.68
N VAL A 241 -15.43 -22.17 -16.76
CA VAL A 241 -15.94 -23.34 -16.07
C VAL A 241 -16.63 -24.10 -17.17
N THR A 242 -15.90 -25.02 -17.77
CA THR A 242 -16.44 -25.97 -18.72
C THR A 242 -17.35 -26.85 -17.88
N HIS A 243 -18.62 -26.47 -17.83
CA HIS A 243 -19.67 -27.18 -17.11
C HIS A 243 -19.86 -28.63 -17.61
N ASP A 244 -19.16 -29.03 -18.69
CA ASP A 244 -19.31 -30.32 -19.34
C ASP A 244 -18.38 -31.43 -18.81
N GLN A 245 -17.61 -31.22 -17.74
CA GLN A 245 -16.72 -32.27 -17.18
C GLN A 245 -16.82 -32.53 -15.66
N MET A 246 -17.92 -32.14 -15.01
CA MET A 246 -18.30 -32.80 -13.74
C MET A 246 -19.12 -34.07 -14.02
N SER A 247 -18.48 -35.04 -14.68
CA SER A 247 -18.97 -36.42 -14.77
C SER A 247 -18.29 -37.27 -13.68
N SER A 248 -19.12 -37.76 -12.77
CA SER A 248 -19.05 -39.04 -12.02
C SER A 248 -17.90 -39.40 -11.06
N ASP A 249 -16.71 -38.80 -11.07
CA ASP A 249 -15.57 -39.50 -10.41
C ASP A 249 -15.25 -39.07 -8.97
N ALA A 250 -16.06 -38.22 -8.33
CA ALA A 250 -15.91 -37.86 -6.91
C ALA A 250 -16.80 -38.72 -5.99
N ALA A 251 -16.72 -40.04 -6.12
CA ALA A 251 -17.19 -40.97 -5.10
C ALA A 251 -16.33 -42.24 -5.15
N ILE A 252 -15.17 -42.21 -4.50
CA ILE A 252 -14.56 -43.30 -3.71
C ILE A 252 -13.20 -42.78 -3.24
N GLY A 253 -13.10 -42.51 -1.95
CA GLY A 253 -11.84 -42.30 -1.23
C GLY A 253 -12.05 -42.78 0.20
N LYS A 254 -11.63 -44.02 0.46
CA LYS A 254 -11.53 -44.64 1.79
C LYS A 254 -10.37 -44.04 2.57
#